data_AF-A0A7S1ZMS2-F1
#
_entry.id   AF-A0A7S1ZMS2-F1
#
_cell.length_a   1.000
_cell.length_b   1.000
_cell.length_c   1.000
_cell.angle_alpha   90.00
_cell.angle_beta   90.00
_cell.angle_gamma   90.00
#
_symmetry.space_group_name_H-M   'P 1'
#
loop_
_entity.id
_entity.type
_entity.pdbx_description
1 polymer ?
#
loop_
_entity_poly.entity_id
_entity_poly.type
_entity_poly.pdbx_seq_one_letter_code
_entity_poly.pdbx_strand_id
1 'polypeptide(L)'
;VGNLVADDEWMGLSMELSELVRVAVIEDVKAKTSDFIGKDDYKVGDITKEIDGRVKDEIAKMRGKDEYELGDLTQALDNIAKDLTCELTGREDYEVGDLTREIDSRVKSTVAEFCGKDTYEFGDLSAEVDRRVQSRVLEFIDKEDYELGDISREIENRRKQWVQDVLGPEAAENYEFGDITKKALTSFTGKDDYEFGDVTKKLMGDLFGKRKRGGN
;
A
#
# COMPACT_ATOMS: atom_id res chain seq x y z
N VAL A 1 26.80 -19.60 50.87
CA VAL A 1 28.15 -19.08 50.55
C VAL A 1 28.54 -19.34 49.09
N GLY A 2 28.23 -20.49 48.49
CA GLY A 2 28.58 -20.78 47.08
C GLY A 2 27.86 -19.96 45.98
N ASN A 3 26.68 -19.38 46.25
CA ASN A 3 25.94 -18.61 45.24
C ASN A 3 26.43 -17.16 45.07
N LEU A 4 27.04 -16.56 46.11
CA LEU A 4 27.54 -15.19 46.06
C LEU A 4 28.90 -15.10 45.34
N VAL A 5 29.77 -16.10 45.53
CA VAL A 5 31.08 -16.17 44.88
C VAL A 5 30.94 -16.40 43.37
N ALA A 6 29.96 -17.22 42.95
CA ALA A 6 29.67 -17.41 41.53
C ALA A 6 29.11 -16.14 40.88
N ASP A 7 28.17 -15.43 41.54
CA ASP A 7 27.64 -14.16 41.03
C ASP A 7 28.74 -13.10 40.89
N ASP A 8 29.64 -12.97 41.87
CA ASP A 8 30.74 -12.00 41.83
C ASP A 8 31.73 -12.29 40.67
N GLU A 9 32.04 -13.57 40.38
CA GLU A 9 32.88 -13.98 39.24
C GLU A 9 32.20 -13.72 37.88
N TRP A 10 30.91 -14.04 37.75
CA TRP A 10 30.13 -13.75 36.53
C TRP A 10 30.01 -12.25 36.28
N MET A 11 29.81 -11.45 37.34
CA MET A 11 29.79 -9.99 37.26
C MET A 11 31.15 -9.44 36.81
N GLY A 12 32.25 -9.94 37.34
CA GLY A 12 33.60 -9.57 36.90
C GLY A 12 33.87 -9.87 35.43
N LEU A 13 33.57 -11.10 34.98
CA LEU A 13 33.72 -11.51 33.58
C LEU A 13 32.82 -10.70 32.64
N SER A 14 31.59 -10.39 33.06
CA SER A 14 30.68 -9.56 32.26
C SER A 14 31.20 -8.12 32.12
N MET A 15 31.83 -7.60 33.17
CA MET A 15 32.42 -6.26 33.18
C MET A 15 33.65 -6.21 32.26
N GLU A 16 34.56 -7.19 32.36
CA GLU A 16 35.72 -7.30 31.45
C GLU A 16 35.30 -7.46 29.98
N LEU A 17 34.29 -8.29 29.70
CA LEU A 17 33.74 -8.43 28.35
C LEU A 17 33.14 -7.12 27.85
N SER A 18 32.42 -6.40 28.70
CA SER A 18 31.84 -5.09 28.35
C SER A 18 32.92 -4.04 28.06
N GLU A 19 34.02 -4.06 28.81
CA GLU A 19 35.17 -3.19 28.59
C GLU A 19 35.89 -3.53 27.28
N LEU A 20 36.13 -4.81 27.01
CA LEU A 20 36.74 -5.28 25.76
C LEU A 20 35.90 -4.87 24.54
N VAL A 21 34.59 -5.10 24.59
CA VAL A 21 33.66 -4.69 23.52
C VAL A 21 33.69 -3.17 23.35
N ARG A 22 33.67 -2.41 24.45
CA ARG A 22 33.74 -0.94 24.40
C ARG A 22 35.04 -0.46 23.76
N VAL A 23 36.19 -1.04 24.13
CA VAL A 23 37.50 -0.68 23.57
C VAL A 23 37.55 -1.02 22.08
N ALA A 24 37.12 -2.22 21.68
CA ALA A 24 37.09 -2.64 20.28
C ALA A 24 36.24 -1.68 19.41
N VAL A 25 35.06 -1.27 19.91
CA VAL A 25 34.20 -0.29 19.20
C VAL A 25 34.89 1.07 19.11
N ILE A 26 35.54 1.55 20.17
CA ILE A 26 36.23 2.86 20.16
C ILE A 26 37.39 2.85 19.15
N GLU A 27 38.16 1.77 19.10
CA GLU A 27 39.28 1.63 18.16
C GLU A 27 38.81 1.56 16.71
N ASP A 28 37.75 0.79 16.42
CA ASP A 28 37.16 0.72 15.07
C ASP A 28 36.59 2.08 14.62
N VAL A 29 35.89 2.79 15.50
CA VAL A 29 35.35 4.13 15.20
C VAL A 29 36.50 5.12 14.94
N LYS A 30 37.57 5.08 15.73
CA LYS A 30 38.75 5.94 15.52
C LYS A 30 39.44 5.64 14.20
N ALA A 31 39.68 4.37 13.89
CA ALA A 31 40.31 3.96 12.64
C ALA A 31 39.52 4.45 11.43
N LYS A 32 38.21 4.17 11.39
CA LYS A 32 37.32 4.63 10.30
C LYS A 32 37.24 6.14 10.19
N THR A 33 37.27 6.86 11.32
CA THR A 33 37.23 8.32 11.29
C THR A 33 38.57 8.91 10.84
N SER A 34 39.70 8.32 11.25
CA SER A 34 41.02 8.69 10.75
C SER A 34 41.10 8.47 9.24
N ASP A 35 40.67 7.31 8.75
CA ASP A 35 40.61 7.00 7.31
C ASP A 35 39.70 7.98 6.55
N PHE A 36 38.57 8.38 7.16
CA PHE A 36 37.66 9.34 6.56
C PHE A 36 38.26 10.74 6.47
N ILE A 37 38.93 11.24 7.52
CA ILE A 37 39.52 12.59 7.56
C ILE A 37 40.91 12.62 6.90
N GLY A 38 41.57 11.47 6.78
CA GLY A 38 42.98 11.34 6.39
C GLY A 38 43.96 11.77 7.49
N LYS A 39 43.57 11.72 8.78
CA LYS A 39 44.38 12.19 9.91
C LYS A 39 44.14 11.36 11.18
N ASP A 40 45.23 10.92 11.82
CA ASP A 40 45.18 10.11 13.04
C ASP A 40 44.78 10.89 14.31
N ASP A 41 45.12 12.17 14.40
CA ASP A 41 44.72 13.05 15.50
C ASP A 41 43.72 14.11 15.00
N TYR A 42 42.44 13.86 15.25
CA TYR A 42 41.32 14.67 14.76
C TYR A 42 40.41 15.13 15.89
N LYS A 43 39.80 16.30 15.70
CA LYS A 43 38.71 16.80 16.54
C LYS A 43 37.38 16.54 15.84
N VAL A 44 36.29 16.47 16.60
CA VAL A 44 34.94 16.29 16.03
C VAL A 44 34.62 17.32 14.93
N GLY A 45 35.11 18.57 15.07
CA GLY A 45 34.94 19.61 14.06
C GLY A 45 35.68 19.36 12.73
N ASP A 46 36.68 18.48 12.70
CA ASP A 46 37.39 18.12 11.47
C ASP A 46 36.55 17.19 10.58
N ILE A 47 35.66 16.37 11.18
CA ILE A 47 34.66 15.58 10.44
C ILE A 47 33.74 16.52 9.63
N THR A 48 33.22 17.57 10.27
CA THR A 48 32.34 18.54 9.60
C THR A 48 33.05 19.25 8.46
N LYS A 49 34.33 19.61 8.64
CA LYS A 49 35.13 20.25 7.59
C LYS A 49 35.42 19.32 6.42
N GLU A 50 35.72 18.06 6.70
CA GLU A 50 35.95 17.05 5.66
C GLU A 50 34.67 16.81 4.84
N ILE A 51 33.52 16.69 5.50
CA ILE A 51 32.22 16.59 4.82
C ILE A 51 31.95 17.84 3.97
N ASP A 52 32.14 19.03 4.53
CA ASP A 52 31.96 20.30 3.82
C ASP A 52 32.87 20.40 2.58
N GLY A 53 34.16 20.04 2.72
CA GLY A 53 35.11 19.99 1.62
C GLY A 53 34.67 19.03 0.51
N ARG A 54 34.32 17.79 0.86
CA ARG A 54 33.85 16.80 -0.12
C ARG A 54 32.58 17.23 -0.84
N VAL A 55 31.63 17.83 -0.13
CA VAL A 55 30.39 18.33 -0.73
C VAL A 55 30.70 19.46 -1.70
N LYS A 56 31.57 20.39 -1.31
CA LYS A 56 32.03 21.49 -2.19
C LYS A 56 32.73 20.97 -3.44
N ASP A 57 33.66 20.03 -3.28
CA ASP A 57 34.39 19.42 -4.39
C ASP A 57 33.44 18.73 -5.37
N GLU A 58 32.45 18.00 -4.86
CA GLU A 58 31.48 17.30 -5.71
C GLU A 58 30.57 18.28 -6.46
N ILE A 59 30.10 19.34 -5.80
CA ILE A 59 29.31 20.41 -6.45
C ILE A 59 30.15 21.13 -7.52
N ALA A 60 31.44 21.41 -7.24
CA ALA A 60 32.34 22.03 -8.20
C ALA A 60 32.52 21.15 -9.45
N LYS A 61 32.75 19.83 -9.26
CA LYS A 61 32.80 18.86 -10.36
C LYS A 61 31.53 18.83 -11.19
N MET A 62 30.35 18.84 -10.56
CA MET A 62 29.06 18.89 -11.27
C MET A 62 28.92 20.15 -12.13
N ARG A 63 29.61 21.24 -11.78
CA ARG A 63 29.65 22.49 -12.53
C ARG A 63 30.82 22.57 -13.52
N GLY A 64 31.70 21.57 -13.55
CA GLY A 64 32.93 21.62 -14.34
C GLY A 64 33.93 22.69 -13.87
N LYS A 65 33.91 23.02 -12.57
CA LYS A 65 34.81 23.98 -11.92
C LYS A 65 35.82 23.25 -11.03
N ASP A 66 36.97 23.88 -10.83
CA ASP A 66 38.02 23.38 -9.94
C ASP A 66 37.75 23.70 -8.45
N GLU A 67 36.96 24.72 -8.15
CA GLU A 67 36.64 25.16 -6.79
C GLU A 67 35.17 25.57 -6.64
N TYR A 68 34.63 25.38 -5.43
CA TYR A 68 33.26 25.75 -5.08
C TYR A 68 33.12 27.25 -4.80
N GLU A 69 32.08 27.85 -5.36
CA GLU A 69 31.65 29.21 -5.07
C GLU A 69 30.28 29.24 -4.41
N LEU A 70 30.03 30.26 -3.58
CA LEU A 70 28.73 30.47 -2.95
C LEU A 70 27.64 30.60 -4.04
N GLY A 71 26.69 29.66 -4.03
CA GLY A 71 25.59 29.60 -5.00
C GLY A 71 25.77 28.53 -6.08
N ASP A 72 26.92 27.84 -6.13
CA ASP A 72 27.12 26.74 -7.09
C ASP A 72 26.15 25.58 -6.87
N LEU A 73 25.77 25.28 -5.61
CA LEU A 73 24.74 24.28 -5.32
C LEU A 73 23.41 24.63 -6.01
N THR A 74 22.99 25.89 -5.89
CA THR A 74 21.75 26.37 -6.52
C THR A 74 21.81 26.22 -8.03
N GLN A 75 22.95 26.54 -8.64
CA GLN A 75 23.13 26.41 -10.09
C GLN A 75 23.22 24.95 -10.54
N ALA A 76 23.84 24.07 -9.75
CA ALA A 76 23.89 22.63 -10.02
C ALA A 76 22.47 22.02 -9.99
N LEU A 77 21.68 22.37 -8.97
CA LEU A 77 20.28 21.95 -8.86
C LEU A 77 19.42 22.51 -10.01
N ASP A 78 19.64 23.75 -10.41
CA ASP A 78 18.95 24.36 -11.55
C ASP A 78 19.25 23.62 -12.87
N ASN A 79 20.51 23.28 -13.13
CA ASN A 79 20.87 22.45 -14.30
C ASN A 79 20.19 21.08 -14.26
N ILE A 80 20.23 20.37 -13.11
CA ILE A 80 19.55 19.08 -12.97
C ILE A 80 18.05 19.21 -13.26
N ALA A 81 17.40 20.24 -12.73
CA ALA A 81 15.97 20.46 -12.96
C ALA A 81 15.66 20.72 -14.44
N LYS A 82 16.53 21.44 -15.14
CA LYS A 82 16.43 21.68 -16.59
C LYS A 82 16.63 20.41 -17.38
N ASP A 83 17.67 19.63 -17.08
CA ASP A 83 17.99 18.38 -17.76
C ASP A 83 16.85 17.36 -17.58
N LEU A 84 16.33 17.19 -16.37
CA LEU A 84 15.15 16.35 -16.10
C LEU A 84 13.92 16.83 -16.88
N THR A 85 13.74 18.14 -17.03
CA THR A 85 12.63 18.69 -17.83
C THR A 85 12.82 18.35 -19.31
N CYS A 86 14.03 18.48 -19.84
CA CYS A 86 14.36 18.07 -21.21
C CYS A 86 14.11 16.59 -21.43
N GLU A 87 14.57 15.72 -20.51
CA GLU A 87 14.32 14.27 -20.56
C GLU A 87 12.82 13.94 -20.56
N LEU A 88 12.05 14.60 -19.69
CA LEU A 88 10.60 14.38 -19.59
C LEU A 88 9.84 14.86 -20.84
N THR A 89 10.26 15.97 -21.42
CA THR A 89 9.60 16.60 -22.58
C THR A 89 10.13 16.09 -23.92
N GLY A 90 11.26 15.37 -23.93
CA GLY A 90 11.96 14.92 -25.13
C GLY A 90 12.58 16.05 -25.95
N ARG A 91 12.82 17.22 -25.34
CA ARG A 91 13.44 18.38 -26.00
C ARG A 91 14.94 18.39 -25.77
N GLU A 92 15.68 18.97 -26.72
CA GLU A 92 17.14 19.12 -26.60
C GLU A 92 17.53 20.23 -25.62
N ASP A 93 16.76 21.34 -25.60
CA ASP A 93 17.04 22.51 -24.77
C ASP A 93 15.85 22.85 -23.86
N TYR A 94 16.15 23.34 -22.66
CA TYR A 94 15.15 23.75 -21.68
C TYR A 94 14.54 25.11 -22.04
N GLU A 95 13.22 25.18 -22.10
CA GLU A 95 12.48 26.44 -22.08
C GLU A 95 11.53 26.53 -20.87
N VAL A 96 11.40 27.74 -20.34
CA VAL A 96 10.43 28.01 -19.26
C VAL A 96 9.03 27.67 -19.74
N GLY A 97 8.37 26.80 -18.97
CA GLY A 97 7.00 26.35 -19.23
C GLY A 97 6.90 25.01 -19.96
N ASP A 98 8.02 24.39 -20.36
CA ASP A 98 8.00 23.10 -21.07
C ASP A 98 7.36 22.00 -20.26
N LEU A 99 7.73 21.88 -18.98
CA LEU A 99 7.10 20.92 -18.08
C LEU A 99 5.59 21.14 -17.98
N THR A 100 5.13 22.39 -17.87
CA THR A 100 3.70 22.72 -17.79
C THR A 100 2.96 22.34 -19.06
N ARG A 101 3.54 22.62 -20.24
CA ARG A 101 2.95 22.28 -21.54
C ARG A 101 2.89 20.76 -21.75
N GLU A 102 3.95 20.06 -21.38
CA GLU A 102 4.02 18.60 -21.51
C GLU A 102 3.02 17.91 -20.59
N ILE A 103 2.93 18.33 -19.33
CA ILE A 103 1.93 17.82 -18.39
C ILE A 103 0.51 18.10 -18.90
N ASP A 104 0.23 19.34 -19.34
CA ASP A 104 -1.08 19.71 -19.89
C ASP A 104 -1.44 18.83 -21.11
N SER A 105 -0.50 18.63 -22.03
CA SER A 105 -0.70 17.78 -23.21
C SER A 105 -0.99 16.32 -22.84
N ARG A 106 -0.20 15.73 -21.93
CA ARG A 106 -0.39 14.35 -21.48
C ARG A 106 -1.73 14.15 -20.77
N VAL A 107 -2.10 15.08 -19.90
CA VAL A 107 -3.39 15.04 -19.20
C VAL A 107 -4.52 15.12 -20.21
N LYS A 108 -4.48 16.09 -21.14
CA LYS A 108 -5.49 16.24 -22.19
C LYS A 108 -5.59 14.99 -23.07
N SER A 109 -4.47 14.43 -23.50
CA SER A 109 -4.44 13.21 -24.31
C SER A 109 -5.06 12.01 -23.58
N THR A 110 -4.68 11.81 -22.31
CA THR A 110 -5.23 10.71 -21.48
C THR A 110 -6.73 10.87 -21.28
N VAL A 111 -7.21 12.09 -21.02
CA VAL A 111 -8.65 12.33 -20.84
C VAL A 111 -9.41 12.18 -22.15
N ALA A 112 -8.84 12.63 -23.28
CA ALA A 112 -9.43 12.43 -24.60
C ALA A 112 -9.59 10.94 -24.92
N GLU A 113 -8.54 10.14 -24.69
CA GLU A 113 -8.57 8.68 -24.85
C GLU A 113 -9.63 8.03 -23.96
N PHE A 114 -9.72 8.43 -22.68
CA PHE A 114 -10.76 7.95 -21.78
C PHE A 114 -12.18 8.25 -22.29
N CYS A 115 -12.37 9.41 -22.94
CA CYS A 115 -13.63 9.83 -23.54
C CYS A 115 -13.87 9.27 -24.95
N GLY A 116 -12.91 8.52 -25.52
CA GLY A 116 -12.98 8.01 -26.89
C GLY A 116 -12.91 9.10 -27.96
N LYS A 117 -12.20 10.19 -27.66
CA LYS A 117 -12.01 11.35 -28.55
C LYS A 117 -10.55 11.53 -28.93
N ASP A 118 -10.31 12.16 -30.08
CA ASP A 118 -8.95 12.51 -30.53
C ASP A 118 -8.38 13.71 -29.74
N THR A 119 -9.23 14.61 -29.24
CA THR A 119 -8.82 15.81 -28.49
C THR A 119 -9.73 16.08 -27.31
N TYR A 120 -9.16 16.58 -26.21
CA TYR A 120 -9.91 16.97 -25.02
C TYR A 120 -10.55 18.35 -25.17
N GLU A 121 -11.85 18.42 -24.84
CA GLU A 121 -12.58 19.67 -24.63
C GLU A 121 -13.07 19.77 -23.19
N PHE A 122 -13.20 21.00 -22.69
CA PHE A 122 -13.72 21.24 -21.35
C PHE A 122 -15.14 20.65 -21.21
N GLY A 123 -15.34 19.80 -20.20
CA GLY A 123 -16.61 19.13 -19.93
C GLY A 123 -16.68 17.68 -20.44
N ASP A 124 -15.74 17.25 -21.28
CA ASP A 124 -15.74 15.88 -21.84
C ASP A 124 -15.70 14.80 -20.77
N LEU A 125 -14.80 14.97 -19.79
CA LEU A 125 -14.68 14.01 -18.69
C LEU A 125 -15.98 13.89 -17.89
N SER A 126 -16.62 15.03 -17.58
CA SER A 126 -17.87 15.05 -16.84
C SER A 126 -18.99 14.36 -17.62
N ALA A 127 -19.11 14.67 -18.92
CA ALA A 127 -20.12 14.06 -19.78
C ALA A 127 -19.91 12.55 -19.94
N GLU A 128 -18.65 12.11 -20.11
CA GLU A 128 -18.34 10.68 -20.23
C GLU A 128 -18.59 9.91 -18.93
N VAL A 129 -18.23 10.48 -17.78
CA VAL A 129 -18.52 9.87 -16.47
C VAL A 129 -20.02 9.77 -16.26
N ASP A 130 -20.77 10.83 -16.53
CA ASP A 130 -22.23 10.86 -16.39
C ASP A 130 -22.88 9.80 -17.29
N ARG A 131 -22.49 9.75 -18.57
CA ARG A 131 -22.94 8.74 -19.53
C ARG A 131 -22.68 7.31 -19.05
N ARG A 132 -21.49 7.04 -18.51
CA ARG A 132 -21.13 5.69 -18.00
C ARG A 132 -21.95 5.32 -16.77
N VAL A 133 -22.12 6.26 -15.84
CA VAL A 133 -22.94 6.03 -14.65
C VAL A 133 -24.39 5.77 -15.05
N GLN A 134 -24.96 6.61 -15.92
CA GLN A 134 -26.31 6.44 -16.43
C GLN A 134 -26.48 5.07 -17.11
N SER A 135 -25.55 4.69 -18.00
CA SER A 135 -25.59 3.38 -18.66
C SER A 135 -25.57 2.21 -17.67
N ARG A 136 -24.75 2.27 -16.62
CA ARG A 136 -24.69 1.23 -15.58
C ARG A 136 -25.96 1.19 -14.73
N VAL A 137 -26.55 2.34 -14.44
CA VAL A 137 -27.81 2.42 -13.69
C VAL A 137 -28.94 1.80 -14.51
N LEU A 138 -29.04 2.15 -15.80
CA LEU A 138 -30.04 1.62 -16.72
C LEU A 138 -29.89 0.10 -16.93
N GLU A 139 -28.64 -0.39 -17.09
CA GLU A 139 -28.32 -1.82 -17.14
C GLU A 139 -28.70 -2.53 -15.83
N PHE A 140 -28.48 -1.91 -14.67
CA PHE A 140 -28.82 -2.49 -13.38
C PHE A 140 -30.34 -2.63 -13.18
N ILE A 141 -31.12 -1.64 -13.60
CA ILE A 141 -32.59 -1.66 -13.46
C ILE A 141 -33.32 -2.34 -14.62
N ASP A 142 -32.60 -2.75 -15.67
CA ASP A 142 -33.14 -3.31 -16.91
C ASP A 142 -34.23 -2.43 -17.54
N LYS A 143 -33.93 -1.13 -17.69
CA LYS A 143 -34.83 -0.14 -18.30
C LYS A 143 -34.11 0.78 -19.26
N GLU A 144 -34.90 1.36 -20.18
CA GLU A 144 -34.42 2.39 -21.12
C GLU A 144 -34.30 3.76 -20.45
N ASP A 145 -35.15 4.08 -19.47
CA ASP A 145 -35.16 5.36 -18.77
C ASP A 145 -35.18 5.19 -17.24
N TYR A 146 -34.54 6.14 -16.54
CA TYR A 146 -34.48 6.18 -15.08
C TYR A 146 -35.63 7.01 -14.50
N GLU A 147 -36.37 6.43 -13.58
CA GLU A 147 -37.28 7.14 -12.69
C GLU A 147 -36.78 7.10 -11.25
N LEU A 148 -37.02 8.20 -10.51
CA LEU A 148 -36.69 8.27 -9.10
C LEU A 148 -37.33 7.09 -8.34
N GLY A 149 -36.48 6.30 -7.68
CA GLY A 149 -36.87 5.12 -6.91
C GLY A 149 -36.71 3.79 -7.66
N ASP A 150 -36.30 3.78 -8.93
CA ASP A 150 -36.07 2.54 -9.68
C ASP A 150 -35.03 1.63 -9.06
N ILE A 151 -33.90 2.20 -8.61
CA ILE A 151 -32.85 1.42 -7.93
C ILE A 151 -33.41 0.73 -6.68
N SER A 152 -34.19 1.44 -5.87
CA SER A 152 -34.79 0.88 -4.65
C SER A 152 -35.78 -0.25 -4.97
N ARG A 153 -36.61 -0.07 -6.01
CA ARG A 153 -37.54 -1.10 -6.48
C ARG A 153 -36.81 -2.33 -6.99
N GLU A 154 -35.76 -2.13 -7.78
CA GLU A 154 -34.97 -3.22 -8.35
C GLU A 154 -34.21 -4.01 -7.27
N ILE A 155 -33.58 -3.32 -6.31
CA ILE A 155 -32.94 -3.96 -5.16
C ILE A 155 -33.96 -4.82 -4.39
N GLU A 156 -35.17 -4.31 -4.17
CA GLU A 156 -36.22 -5.04 -3.47
C GLU A 156 -36.72 -6.25 -4.28
N ASN A 157 -36.85 -6.12 -5.60
CA ASN A 157 -37.21 -7.24 -6.48
C ASN A 157 -36.16 -8.35 -6.44
N ARG A 158 -34.87 -7.99 -6.57
CA ARG A 158 -33.76 -8.93 -6.43
C ARG A 158 -33.71 -9.58 -5.05
N ARG A 159 -34.00 -8.82 -3.99
CA ARG A 159 -34.12 -9.37 -2.63
C ARG A 159 -35.21 -10.42 -2.57
N LYS A 160 -36.41 -10.13 -3.08
CA LYS A 160 -37.53 -11.09 -3.11
C LYS A 160 -37.19 -12.34 -3.92
N GLN A 161 -36.60 -12.17 -5.10
CA GLN A 161 -36.12 -13.27 -5.95
C GLN A 161 -35.14 -14.16 -5.18
N TRP A 162 -34.12 -13.56 -4.54
CA TRP A 162 -33.15 -14.30 -3.74
C TRP A 162 -33.78 -15.04 -2.55
N VAL A 163 -34.72 -14.40 -1.84
CA VAL A 163 -35.47 -15.05 -0.74
C VAL A 163 -36.26 -16.25 -1.28
N GLN A 164 -36.92 -16.12 -2.43
CA GLN A 164 -37.63 -17.21 -3.09
C GLN A 164 -36.69 -18.34 -3.52
N ASP A 165 -35.55 -18.02 -4.13
CA ASP A 165 -34.56 -19.00 -4.56
C ASP A 165 -33.96 -19.77 -3.36
N VAL A 166 -33.73 -19.07 -2.25
CA VAL A 166 -33.16 -19.67 -1.04
C VAL A 166 -34.19 -20.47 -0.27
N LEU A 167 -35.40 -19.95 -0.04
CA LEU A 167 -36.41 -20.55 0.85
C LEU A 167 -37.43 -21.44 0.13
N GLY A 168 -37.68 -21.18 -1.15
CA GLY A 168 -38.81 -21.70 -1.92
C GLY A 168 -39.99 -20.72 -1.93
N PRO A 169 -40.86 -20.77 -2.96
CA PRO A 169 -41.91 -19.77 -3.18
C PRO A 169 -42.90 -19.65 -2.01
N GLU A 170 -43.36 -20.78 -1.46
CA GLU A 170 -44.34 -20.80 -0.36
C GLU A 170 -43.78 -20.23 0.95
N ALA A 171 -42.51 -20.52 1.26
CA ALA A 171 -41.85 -20.03 2.47
C ALA A 171 -41.45 -18.55 2.34
N ALA A 172 -41.13 -18.10 1.13
CA ALA A 172 -40.77 -16.70 0.87
C ALA A 172 -41.95 -15.72 0.99
N GLU A 173 -43.18 -16.16 0.71
CA GLU A 173 -44.39 -15.33 0.88
C GLU A 173 -44.64 -14.95 2.34
N ASN A 174 -44.24 -15.82 3.27
CA ASN A 174 -44.37 -15.61 4.72
C ASN A 174 -43.01 -15.35 5.38
N TYR A 175 -42.06 -14.78 4.64
CA TYR A 175 -40.69 -14.58 5.11
C TYR A 175 -40.62 -13.76 6.39
N GLU A 176 -39.96 -14.33 7.41
CA GLU A 176 -39.56 -13.65 8.63
C GLU A 176 -38.03 -13.51 8.72
N PHE A 177 -37.58 -12.42 9.34
CA PHE A 177 -36.16 -12.20 9.59
C PHE A 177 -35.60 -13.34 10.47
N GLY A 178 -34.79 -14.21 9.86
CA GLY A 178 -34.22 -15.39 10.52
C GLY A 178 -34.44 -16.69 9.73
N ASP A 179 -35.39 -16.74 8.81
CA ASP A 179 -35.75 -17.96 8.07
C ASP A 179 -34.61 -18.50 7.21
N ILE A 180 -33.82 -17.61 6.61
CA ILE A 180 -32.66 -17.99 5.80
C ILE A 180 -31.58 -18.62 6.67
N THR A 181 -31.31 -18.04 7.84
CA THR A 181 -30.38 -18.61 8.82
C THR A 181 -30.89 -19.96 9.33
N LYS A 182 -32.20 -20.07 9.60
CA LYS A 182 -32.82 -21.34 10.04
C LYS A 182 -32.69 -22.40 8.95
N LYS A 183 -32.99 -22.09 7.68
CA LYS A 183 -32.84 -23.03 6.56
C LYS A 183 -31.38 -23.43 6.32
N ALA A 184 -30.43 -22.51 6.44
CA ALA A 184 -29.01 -22.82 6.36
C ALA A 184 -28.57 -23.77 7.49
N LEU A 185 -29.02 -23.53 8.72
CA LEU A 185 -28.74 -24.40 9.86
C LEU A 185 -29.42 -25.77 9.71
N THR A 186 -30.69 -25.83 9.30
CA THR A 186 -31.44 -27.07 9.06
C THR A 186 -30.83 -27.89 7.92
N SER A 187 -30.43 -27.28 6.81
CA SER A 187 -29.73 -28.01 5.73
C SER A 187 -28.36 -28.52 6.21
N PHE A 188 -27.64 -27.73 7.01
CA PHE A 188 -26.38 -28.14 7.60
C PHE A 188 -26.56 -29.26 8.64
N THR A 189 -27.55 -29.22 9.53
CA THR A 189 -27.76 -30.21 10.61
C THR A 189 -28.62 -31.39 10.18
N GLY A 190 -29.43 -31.25 9.15
CA GLY A 190 -30.43 -32.22 8.71
C GLY A 190 -31.65 -32.34 9.63
N LYS A 191 -31.92 -31.32 10.47
CA LYS A 191 -33.02 -31.33 11.45
C LYS A 191 -33.94 -30.14 11.24
N ASP A 192 -35.24 -30.43 11.21
CA ASP A 192 -36.30 -29.43 10.98
C ASP A 192 -36.39 -28.40 12.12
N ASP A 193 -36.11 -28.83 13.36
CA ASP A 193 -35.96 -27.96 14.52
C ASP A 193 -34.51 -27.97 15.01
N TYR A 194 -33.85 -26.82 14.87
CA TYR A 194 -32.49 -26.61 15.33
C TYR A 194 -32.44 -26.45 16.85
N GLU A 195 -31.67 -27.30 17.53
CA GLU A 195 -31.27 -27.10 18.91
C GLU A 195 -29.78 -26.71 19.00
N PHE A 196 -29.45 -25.79 19.91
CA PHE A 196 -28.06 -25.41 20.17
C PHE A 196 -27.26 -26.67 20.59
N GLY A 197 -26.30 -27.07 19.76
CA GLY A 197 -25.52 -28.31 19.91
C GLY A 197 -25.67 -29.30 18.76
N ASP A 198 -26.63 -29.12 17.86
CA ASP A 198 -26.82 -30.00 16.70
C ASP A 198 -25.71 -29.90 15.65
N VAL A 199 -25.18 -28.70 15.44
CA VAL A 199 -24.00 -28.45 14.59
C VAL A 199 -22.79 -29.22 15.13
N THR A 200 -22.55 -29.16 16.45
CA THR A 200 -21.46 -29.87 17.12
C THR A 200 -21.64 -31.38 17.06
N LYS A 201 -22.86 -31.89 17.30
CA LYS A 201 -23.17 -33.33 17.21
C LYS A 201 -22.99 -33.86 15.80
N LYS A 202 -23.39 -33.12 14.76
CA LYS A 202 -23.22 -33.55 13.38
C LYS A 202 -21.76 -33.53 12.93
N LEU A 203 -21.01 -32.49 13.26
CA LEU A 203 -19.56 -32.42 12.99
C LEU A 203 -18.80 -33.57 13.68
N MET A 204 -19.11 -33.85 14.94
CA MET A 204 -18.54 -35.00 15.66
C MET A 204 -18.99 -36.34 15.04
N GLY A 205 -20.26 -36.44 14.63
CA GLY A 205 -20.81 -37.61 13.97
C GLY A 205 -20.13 -37.93 12.64
N ASP A 206 -19.88 -36.93 11.79
CA ASP A 206 -19.20 -37.12 10.50
C ASP A 206 -17.69 -37.40 10.66
N LEU A 207 -17.05 -36.78 11.66
CA LEU A 207 -15.62 -36.97 11.97
C LEU A 207 -15.32 -38.33 12.63
N PHE A 208 -16.19 -38.81 13.52
CA PHE A 208 -15.99 -40.04 14.29
C PHE A 208 -16.81 -41.24 13.79
N GLY A 209 -17.89 -41.02 13.02
CA GLY A 209 -18.76 -42.06 12.47
C GLY A 209 -18.18 -42.80 11.25
N LYS A 210 -17.34 -42.13 10.43
CA LYS A 210 -16.64 -42.78 9.30
C LYS A 210 -15.64 -43.87 9.73
N ARG A 211 -15.22 -43.91 11.01
CA ARG A 211 -14.35 -44.99 11.54
C ARG A 211 -15.09 -46.29 11.86
N LYS A 212 -16.43 -46.32 11.84
CA LYS A 212 -17.21 -47.52 12.26
C LYS A 212 -17.74 -48.38 11.10
N ARG A 213 -17.49 -48.01 9.85
CA ARG A 213 -17.78 -48.84 8.66
C ARG A 213 -16.48 -49.45 8.10
N GLY A 214 -15.93 -50.38 8.87
CA GLY A 214 -14.71 -51.12 8.56
C GLY A 214 -14.46 -52.14 9.67
N GLY A 215 -15.37 -53.11 9.78
CA GLY A 215 -15.37 -54.09 10.88
C GLY A 215 -16.51 -55.09 10.75
N ASN A 216 -16.50 -55.83 9.64
CA ASN A 216 -16.76 -57.27 9.50
C ASN A 216 -16.94 -57.62 8.03
#